data_AF-A0A8C4ML42-F1
#
_entry.id   AF-A0A8C4ML42-F1
#
_cell.length_a   1.000
_cell.length_b   1.000
_cell.length_c   1.000
_cell.angle_alpha   90.00
_cell.angle_beta   90.00
_cell.angle_gamma   90.00
#
_symmetry.space_group_name_H-M   'P 1'
#
loop_
_entity.id
_entity.type
_entity.pdbx_description
1 polymer ?
#
loop_
_entity_poly.entity_id
_entity_poly.type
_entity_poly.pdbx_seq_one_letter_code
_entity_poly.pdbx_strand_id
1 'polypeptide(L)'
;MTEPHRGCCGHQIRSACGAQCPSARGRCSMVVSGHRGHGSPQPTAAPRAGGRRGRPGVCPSAPRAGRPAMGQPFQGETPCAPFQKIKAVYDTNPAKFRTLQNILEVEKEMYGAQWPKVGATLALMWLKRGLRFIQVFLQSICDGERDENHPNLIRVNATKAYEMALKKYHGWVVQKIFQAALYAAPYKSDFLKALSKGQAVTEEECLEKTRLFLVNFTATIDVIYEMYTKMNAELSYKV
;
A
#
# COMPACT_ATOMS: atom_id res chain seq x y z
N MET A 1 7.45 -46.98 33.72
CA MET A 1 8.31 -46.75 34.91
C MET A 1 9.68 -46.42 34.35
N THR A 2 10.26 -45.21 34.42
CA THR A 2 10.14 -44.10 35.37
C THR A 2 10.76 -42.85 34.72
N GLU A 3 10.15 -41.69 34.99
CA GLU A 3 10.68 -40.32 34.82
C GLU A 3 12.01 -40.11 35.59
N PRO A 4 12.83 -39.07 35.31
CA PRO A 4 12.55 -37.69 35.79
C PRO A 4 13.15 -36.57 34.87
N HIS A 5 13.13 -35.25 35.08
CA HIS A 5 12.93 -34.34 36.20
C HIS A 5 12.43 -32.97 35.65
N ARG A 6 11.44 -32.36 36.32
CA ARG A 6 11.03 -30.94 36.17
C ARG A 6 11.95 -30.02 36.98
N GLY A 7 12.20 -28.82 36.46
CA GLY A 7 12.80 -27.69 37.18
C GLY A 7 12.11 -26.37 36.82
N CYS A 8 11.48 -25.73 37.80
CA CYS A 8 10.81 -24.43 37.72
C CYS A 8 11.81 -23.27 37.88
N CYS A 9 11.56 -22.14 37.21
CA CYS A 9 11.69 -20.81 37.83
C CYS A 9 11.01 -19.74 36.96
N GLY A 10 10.01 -19.07 37.54
CA GLY A 10 9.46 -17.81 37.05
C GLY A 10 10.10 -16.62 37.76
N HIS A 11 10.41 -15.58 36.99
CA HIS A 11 10.66 -14.16 37.31
C HIS A 11 11.08 -13.56 35.95
N GLN A 12 10.72 -12.38 35.46
CA GLN A 12 10.37 -11.14 36.12
C GLN A 12 9.75 -10.21 35.06
N ILE A 13 8.52 -9.74 35.29
CA ILE A 13 7.97 -8.55 34.63
C ILE A 13 8.13 -7.41 35.64
N ARG A 14 8.96 -6.40 35.33
CA ARG A 14 8.75 -4.97 35.65
C ARG A 14 10.01 -4.12 35.41
N SER A 15 9.73 -2.94 34.82
CA SER A 15 10.35 -1.64 35.06
C SER A 15 11.61 -1.25 34.28
N ALA A 16 11.44 -0.28 33.37
CA ALA A 16 12.26 0.95 33.31
C ALA A 16 11.69 1.94 32.28
N CYS A 17 11.06 3.01 32.77
CA CYS A 17 11.31 4.42 32.37
C CYS A 17 10.17 5.31 32.89
N GLY A 18 10.37 5.83 34.10
CA GLY A 18 9.77 7.09 34.51
C GLY A 18 10.74 8.22 34.17
N ALA A 19 10.23 9.30 33.58
CA ALA A 19 10.82 10.63 33.65
C ALA A 19 9.71 11.68 33.52
N GLN A 20 9.82 12.71 34.37
CA GLN A 20 8.81 13.69 34.78
C GLN A 20 8.09 14.49 33.68
N CYS A 21 6.83 14.85 33.97
CA CYS A 21 6.16 16.06 33.48
C CYS A 21 6.77 17.34 34.10
N PRO A 22 6.58 18.49 33.44
CA PRO A 22 5.97 19.61 34.15
C PRO A 22 4.78 20.24 33.43
N SER A 23 3.82 20.65 34.26
CA SER A 23 2.62 21.42 33.95
C SER A 23 2.95 22.87 33.57
N ALA A 24 2.21 23.44 32.62
CA ALA A 24 1.99 24.89 32.56
C ALA A 24 0.55 25.18 32.12
N ARG A 25 -0.28 25.58 33.10
CA ARG A 25 -1.55 26.29 32.92
C ARG A 25 -1.27 27.75 32.58
N GLY A 26 -2.10 28.37 31.74
CA GLY A 26 -2.20 29.83 31.65
C GLY A 26 -2.90 30.27 30.36
N ARG A 27 -4.23 30.30 30.29
CA ARG A 27 -5.15 31.38 30.69
C ARG A 27 -5.66 32.12 29.45
N CYS A 28 -6.96 31.94 29.20
CA CYS A 28 -7.76 32.66 28.22
C CYS A 28 -7.94 34.12 28.67
N SER A 29 -7.83 35.09 27.75
CA SER A 29 -8.38 36.43 27.96
C SER A 29 -8.91 36.98 26.63
N MET A 30 -10.22 37.15 26.57
CA MET A 30 -10.89 38.05 25.63
C MET A 30 -10.52 39.50 25.99
N VAL A 31 -10.28 40.33 24.98
CA VAL A 31 -10.55 41.78 25.03
C VAL A 31 -11.16 42.21 23.70
N VAL A 32 -12.20 43.01 23.80
CA VAL A 32 -13.10 43.53 22.76
C VAL A 32 -12.74 44.99 22.42
N SER A 33 -13.01 45.36 21.16
CA SER A 33 -13.30 46.71 20.61
C SER A 33 -12.20 47.73 20.31
N GLY A 34 -12.26 48.28 19.09
CA GLY A 34 -12.46 49.74 18.93
C GLY A 34 -11.56 50.53 17.95
N HIS A 35 -12.04 50.68 16.70
CA HIS A 35 -12.11 51.91 15.85
C HIS A 35 -10.90 52.78 15.43
N ARG A 36 -10.89 53.04 14.08
CA ARG A 36 -10.42 54.24 13.28
C ARG A 36 -8.91 54.54 13.31
N GLY A 37 -8.22 54.96 12.25
CA GLY A 37 -8.55 55.46 10.92
C GLY A 37 -7.50 56.52 10.51
N HIS A 38 -7.01 56.45 9.26
CA HIS A 38 -6.29 57.48 8.48
C HIS A 38 -4.87 57.94 8.86
N GLY A 39 -3.99 57.96 7.84
CA GLY A 39 -3.02 59.06 7.62
C GLY A 39 -1.57 58.64 7.34
N SER A 40 -1.19 58.53 6.06
CA SER A 40 0.20 58.70 5.61
C SER A 40 0.63 60.17 5.75
N PRO A 41 1.93 60.49 5.93
CA PRO A 41 2.79 60.72 4.76
C PRO A 41 4.28 60.32 4.91
N GLN A 42 4.92 60.09 3.75
CA GLN A 42 6.38 60.04 3.50
C GLN A 42 7.03 61.44 3.58
N PRO A 43 8.34 61.65 3.27
CA PRO A 43 9.55 60.79 3.31
C PRO A 43 10.74 61.51 4.02
N THR A 44 11.91 60.86 4.19
CA THR A 44 13.24 61.46 3.90
C THR A 44 14.42 60.50 4.20
N ALA A 45 15.30 60.43 3.19
CA ALA A 45 16.76 60.29 3.19
C ALA A 45 17.52 59.26 4.08
N ALA A 46 18.26 58.39 3.38
CA ALA A 46 19.36 57.54 3.88
C ALA A 46 20.62 58.35 4.28
N PRO A 47 21.61 57.69 4.91
CA PRO A 47 22.80 57.34 4.11
C PRO A 47 23.39 55.94 4.37
N ARG A 48 24.32 55.60 3.47
CA ARG A 48 24.96 54.31 3.14
C ARG A 48 26.08 53.87 4.10
N ALA A 49 26.27 52.55 4.22
CA ALA A 49 27.55 51.79 4.17
C ALA A 49 27.20 50.28 4.34
N GLY A 50 27.79 49.26 3.73
CA GLY A 50 28.87 49.07 2.78
C GLY A 50 29.12 47.54 2.66
N GLY A 51 29.55 47.08 1.48
CA GLY A 51 30.37 45.86 1.30
C GLY A 51 29.75 44.47 1.44
N ARG A 52 29.51 43.78 0.31
CA ARG A 52 30.31 42.63 -0.20
C ARG A 52 29.56 41.95 -1.35
N ARG A 53 30.23 41.80 -2.50
CA ARG A 53 29.73 41.09 -3.69
C ARG A 53 29.78 39.58 -3.44
N GLY A 54 28.62 38.92 -3.42
CA GLY A 54 28.48 37.46 -3.51
C GLY A 54 27.81 37.10 -4.84
N ARG A 55 28.35 36.09 -5.54
CA ARG A 55 27.86 35.57 -6.83
C ARG A 55 26.38 35.14 -6.74
N PRO A 56 25.57 35.29 -7.81
CA PRO A 56 24.24 34.69 -7.83
C PRO A 56 24.38 33.16 -7.85
N GLY A 57 23.79 32.52 -6.83
CA GLY A 57 23.69 31.07 -6.74
C GLY A 57 22.89 30.51 -7.89
N VAL A 58 23.43 29.45 -8.49
CA VAL A 58 22.79 28.64 -9.52
C VAL A 58 21.52 28.03 -8.92
N CYS A 59 20.36 28.31 -9.52
CA CYS A 59 19.11 27.61 -9.21
C CYS A 59 19.32 26.11 -9.47
N PRO A 60 19.00 25.21 -8.53
CA PRO A 60 18.98 23.79 -8.84
C PRO A 60 17.92 23.54 -9.91
N SER A 61 18.41 22.99 -11.00
CA SER A 61 17.69 22.48 -12.17
C SER A 61 16.32 21.88 -11.85
N ALA A 62 15.32 22.33 -12.62
CA ALA A 62 14.01 21.70 -12.71
C ALA A 62 14.12 20.17 -12.86
N PRO A 63 13.23 19.37 -12.26
CA PRO A 63 13.25 17.93 -12.43
C PRO A 63 13.03 17.59 -13.90
N ARG A 64 13.96 16.81 -14.47
CA ARG A 64 13.79 16.14 -15.77
C ARG A 64 12.40 15.52 -15.81
N ALA A 65 11.70 15.73 -16.92
CA ALA A 65 10.51 14.98 -17.28
C ALA A 65 10.86 13.48 -17.38
N GLY A 66 10.80 12.78 -16.25
CA GLY A 66 10.88 11.34 -16.17
C GLY A 66 9.61 10.74 -16.75
N ARG A 67 9.78 9.69 -17.54
CA ARG A 67 8.66 8.85 -18.00
C ARG A 67 7.83 8.41 -16.79
N PRO A 68 6.49 8.38 -16.86
CA PRO A 68 5.69 7.94 -15.73
C PRO A 68 6.06 6.49 -15.42
N ALA A 69 6.52 6.27 -14.19
CA ALA A 69 6.79 4.95 -13.66
C ALA A 69 5.47 4.16 -13.57
N MET A 70 5.54 2.86 -13.87
CA MET A 70 4.50 1.89 -13.50
C MET A 70 4.12 2.10 -12.02
N GLY A 71 2.87 2.55 -11.77
CA GLY A 71 2.38 2.92 -10.44
C GLY A 71 1.73 4.31 -10.33
N GLN A 72 1.79 5.16 -11.37
CA GLN A 72 0.93 6.36 -11.41
C GLN A 72 -0.49 5.99 -11.86
N PRO A 73 -1.55 6.54 -11.23
CA PRO A 73 -2.91 6.17 -11.56
C PRO A 73 -3.23 6.64 -12.98
N PHE A 74 -3.50 5.68 -13.88
CA PHE A 74 -4.43 5.95 -14.97
C PHE A 74 -5.74 6.38 -14.30
N GLN A 75 -6.27 7.55 -14.69
CA GLN A 75 -7.53 8.09 -14.15
C GLN A 75 -8.60 6.99 -14.14
N GLY A 76 -8.92 6.46 -12.96
CA GLY A 76 -9.91 5.38 -12.85
C GLY A 76 -9.98 4.69 -11.49
N GLU A 77 -8.87 4.13 -10.97
CA GLU A 77 -8.96 3.26 -9.78
C GLU A 77 -7.71 3.37 -8.91
N THR A 78 -7.83 4.04 -7.76
CA THR A 78 -6.81 4.02 -6.71
C THR A 78 -6.70 2.59 -6.15
N PRO A 79 -5.49 2.00 -6.00
CA PRO A 79 -5.29 0.67 -5.39
C PRO A 79 -5.94 0.52 -4.00
N CYS A 80 -6.21 1.65 -3.34
CA CYS A 80 -6.85 1.74 -2.03
C CYS A 80 -8.36 1.44 -2.04
N ALA A 81 -9.05 1.49 -3.18
CA ALA A 81 -10.52 1.52 -3.20
C ALA A 81 -11.18 0.24 -2.66
N PRO A 82 -10.75 -1.00 -2.99
CA PRO A 82 -11.29 -2.21 -2.39
C PRO A 82 -10.98 -2.31 -0.89
N PHE A 83 -9.77 -1.94 -0.49
CA PHE A 83 -9.35 -1.96 0.92
C PHE A 83 -10.17 -0.97 1.76
N GLN A 84 -10.39 0.25 1.26
CA GLN A 84 -11.21 1.26 1.91
C GLN A 84 -12.66 0.80 2.09
N LYS A 85 -13.26 0.12 1.11
CA LYS A 85 -14.61 -0.44 1.24
C LYS A 85 -14.70 -1.52 2.32
N ILE A 86 -13.75 -2.45 2.33
CA ILE A 86 -13.69 -3.52 3.36
C ILE A 86 -13.48 -2.90 4.74
N LYS A 87 -12.57 -1.94 4.85
CA LYS A 87 -12.29 -1.22 6.11
C LYS A 87 -13.50 -0.44 6.60
N ALA A 88 -14.22 0.24 5.70
CA ALA A 88 -15.44 0.96 6.05
C ALA A 88 -16.51 0.03 6.63
N VAL A 89 -16.72 -1.15 6.03
CA VAL A 89 -17.65 -2.15 6.58
C VAL A 89 -17.17 -2.66 7.94
N TYR A 90 -15.88 -3.00 8.06
CA TYR A 90 -15.28 -3.42 9.33
C TYR A 90 -15.50 -2.38 10.45
N ASP A 91 -15.30 -1.10 10.17
CA ASP A 91 -15.40 -0.01 11.14
C ASP A 91 -16.82 0.22 11.67
N THR A 92 -17.85 -0.22 10.94
CA THR A 92 -19.23 -0.12 11.44
C THR A 92 -19.47 -0.99 12.68
N ASN A 93 -18.84 -2.17 12.73
CA ASN A 93 -18.91 -3.06 13.88
C ASN A 93 -17.75 -4.07 13.86
N PRO A 94 -16.59 -3.70 14.45
CA PRO A 94 -15.39 -4.54 14.45
C PRO A 94 -15.58 -5.91 15.12
N ALA A 95 -16.50 -6.01 16.09
CA ALA A 95 -16.80 -7.27 16.76
C ALA A 95 -17.59 -8.22 15.85
N LYS A 96 -18.56 -7.68 15.08
CA LYS A 96 -19.36 -8.44 14.11
C LYS A 96 -18.55 -8.83 12.88
N PHE A 97 -17.71 -7.93 12.38
CA PHE A 97 -16.89 -8.13 11.17
C PHE A 97 -15.46 -8.56 11.49
N ARG A 98 -15.28 -9.35 12.56
CA ARG A 98 -13.96 -9.74 13.07
C ARG A 98 -13.08 -10.47 12.06
N THR A 99 -13.70 -11.26 11.16
CA THR A 99 -13.00 -12.04 10.14
C THR A 99 -13.60 -11.79 8.76
N LEU A 100 -12.83 -12.09 7.69
CA LEU A 100 -13.33 -12.00 6.32
C LEU A 100 -14.53 -12.93 6.08
N GLN A 101 -14.54 -14.11 6.72
CA GLN A 101 -15.67 -15.05 6.70
C GLN A 101 -16.93 -14.37 7.27
N ASN A 102 -16.82 -13.69 8.41
CA ASN A 102 -17.98 -13.01 9.01
C ASN A 102 -18.50 -11.88 8.12
N ILE A 103 -17.63 -11.18 7.38
CA ILE A 103 -18.06 -10.17 6.39
C ILE A 103 -18.98 -10.82 5.35
N LEU A 104 -18.57 -11.94 4.75
CA LEU A 104 -19.36 -12.61 3.73
C LEU A 104 -20.68 -13.16 4.28
N GLU A 105 -20.66 -13.76 5.47
CA GLU A 105 -21.85 -14.34 6.12
C GLU A 105 -22.87 -13.25 6.44
N VAL A 106 -22.42 -12.18 7.10
CA VAL A 106 -23.28 -11.08 7.51
C VAL A 106 -23.82 -10.32 6.31
N GLU A 107 -23.01 -10.03 5.29
CA GLU A 107 -23.51 -9.37 4.09
C GLU A 107 -24.48 -10.25 3.29
N LYS A 108 -24.30 -11.57 3.31
CA LYS A 108 -25.25 -12.50 2.67
C LYS A 108 -26.62 -12.41 3.33
N GLU A 109 -26.68 -12.38 4.65
CA GLU A 109 -27.92 -12.19 5.40
C GLU A 109 -28.53 -10.80 5.18
N MET A 110 -27.70 -9.75 5.18
CA MET A 110 -28.16 -8.37 5.04
C MET A 110 -28.71 -8.03 3.66
N TYR A 111 -28.09 -8.55 2.58
CA TYR A 111 -28.42 -8.17 1.21
C TYR A 111 -29.23 -9.21 0.44
N GLY A 112 -29.39 -10.43 0.99
CA GLY A 112 -30.20 -11.50 0.41
C GLY A 112 -29.87 -11.74 -1.07
N ALA A 113 -30.87 -11.57 -1.95
CA ALA A 113 -30.75 -11.84 -3.39
C ALA A 113 -29.74 -10.94 -4.14
N GLN A 114 -29.31 -9.81 -3.57
CA GLN A 114 -28.32 -8.93 -4.20
C GLN A 114 -26.88 -9.41 -3.97
N TRP A 115 -26.67 -10.24 -2.95
CA TRP A 115 -25.38 -10.88 -2.66
C TRP A 115 -25.06 -11.95 -3.72
N PRO A 116 -23.79 -12.11 -4.15
CA PRO A 116 -22.54 -11.50 -3.66
C PRO A 116 -22.09 -10.24 -4.40
N LYS A 117 -22.93 -9.64 -5.27
CA LYS A 117 -22.54 -8.50 -6.12
C LYS A 117 -22.66 -7.13 -5.40
N VAL A 118 -22.38 -7.10 -4.10
CA VAL A 118 -22.55 -5.91 -3.25
C VAL A 118 -21.47 -5.83 -2.17
N GLY A 119 -21.34 -4.66 -1.56
CA GLY A 119 -20.61 -4.46 -0.30
C GLY A 119 -19.12 -4.80 -0.33
N ALA A 120 -18.60 -5.14 0.85
CA ALA A 120 -17.24 -5.60 1.07
C ALA A 120 -17.00 -6.98 0.45
N THR A 121 -18.03 -7.82 0.27
CA THR A 121 -17.93 -9.10 -0.44
C THR A 121 -17.49 -8.88 -1.88
N LEU A 122 -18.11 -7.95 -2.60
CA LEU A 122 -17.69 -7.63 -3.97
C LEU A 122 -16.30 -6.99 -3.99
N ALA A 123 -16.00 -6.10 -3.03
CA ALA A 123 -14.69 -5.46 -2.94
C ALA A 123 -13.56 -6.48 -2.69
N LEU A 124 -13.75 -7.41 -1.75
CA LEU A 124 -12.79 -8.46 -1.43
C LEU A 124 -12.64 -9.47 -2.58
N MET A 125 -13.67 -9.68 -3.40
CA MET A 125 -13.60 -10.52 -4.60
C MET A 125 -12.61 -9.95 -5.62
N TRP A 126 -12.63 -8.65 -5.84
CA TRP A 126 -11.66 -7.98 -6.72
C TRP A 126 -10.28 -7.90 -6.07
N LEU A 127 -10.23 -7.61 -4.77
CA LEU A 127 -8.97 -7.54 -4.02
C LEU A 127 -8.20 -8.86 -4.09
N LYS A 128 -8.84 -10.02 -3.81
CA LYS A 128 -8.15 -11.32 -3.83
C LYS A 128 -7.54 -11.67 -5.19
N ARG A 129 -8.12 -11.18 -6.30
CA ARG A 129 -7.55 -11.34 -7.65
C ARG A 129 -6.30 -10.50 -7.84
N GLY A 130 -6.32 -9.25 -7.39
CA GLY A 130 -5.12 -8.40 -7.35
C GLY A 130 -4.03 -8.97 -6.44
N LEU A 131 -4.39 -9.50 -5.28
CA LEU A 131 -3.44 -10.17 -4.39
C LEU A 131 -2.84 -11.43 -5.02
N ARG A 132 -3.66 -12.23 -5.74
CA ARG A 132 -3.16 -13.39 -6.50
C ARG A 132 -2.19 -12.97 -7.60
N PHE A 133 -2.45 -11.87 -8.29
CA PHE A 133 -1.50 -11.32 -9.27
C PHE A 133 -0.15 -11.03 -8.61
N ILE A 134 -0.15 -10.31 -7.48
CA ILE A 134 1.09 -9.99 -6.75
C ILE A 134 1.81 -11.28 -6.30
N GLN A 135 1.06 -12.25 -5.77
CA GLN A 135 1.60 -13.53 -5.31
C GLN A 135 2.31 -14.28 -6.44
N VAL A 136 1.63 -14.50 -7.58
CA VAL A 136 2.22 -15.22 -8.72
C VAL A 136 3.38 -14.44 -9.33
N PHE A 137 3.29 -13.12 -9.40
CA PHE A 137 4.34 -12.26 -9.94
C PHE A 137 5.63 -12.35 -9.12
N LEU A 138 5.52 -12.16 -7.79
CA LEU A 138 6.67 -12.24 -6.89
C LEU A 138 7.23 -13.67 -6.81
N GLN A 139 6.38 -14.69 -6.81
CA GLN A 139 6.81 -16.09 -6.83
C GLN A 139 7.63 -16.39 -8.09
N SER A 140 7.12 -16.00 -9.27
CA SER A 140 7.81 -16.16 -10.56
C SER A 140 9.20 -15.50 -10.56
N ILE A 141 9.34 -14.31 -9.96
CA ILE A 141 10.64 -13.64 -9.80
C ILE A 141 11.56 -14.44 -8.84
N CYS A 142 11.03 -14.93 -7.73
CA CYS A 142 11.79 -15.71 -6.74
C CYS A 142 12.24 -17.08 -7.26
N ASP A 143 11.46 -17.69 -8.15
CA ASP A 143 11.77 -18.95 -8.82
C ASP A 143 12.80 -18.79 -9.95
N GLY A 144 13.18 -17.55 -10.27
CA GLY A 144 14.19 -17.23 -11.26
C GLY A 144 13.68 -17.28 -12.70
N GLU A 145 12.35 -17.38 -12.91
CA GLU A 145 11.74 -17.35 -14.23
C GLU A 145 12.05 -16.02 -14.93
N ARG A 146 12.53 -16.09 -16.17
CA ARG A 146 12.93 -14.92 -16.96
C ARG A 146 12.96 -15.25 -18.45
N ASP A 147 12.95 -14.21 -19.27
CA ASP A 147 13.32 -14.32 -20.68
C ASP A 147 14.84 -14.37 -20.78
N GLU A 148 15.41 -15.45 -21.32
CA GLU A 148 16.87 -15.59 -21.44
C GLU A 148 17.48 -14.57 -22.41
N ASN A 149 16.70 -14.04 -23.36
CA ASN A 149 17.17 -12.96 -24.25
C ASN A 149 17.17 -11.60 -23.55
N HIS A 150 16.30 -11.43 -22.56
CA HIS A 150 16.11 -10.18 -21.84
C HIS A 150 15.96 -10.41 -20.32
N PRO A 151 16.99 -10.93 -19.64
CA PRO A 151 16.88 -11.46 -18.28
C PRO A 151 16.60 -10.42 -17.21
N ASN A 152 16.83 -9.13 -17.51
CA ASN A 152 16.52 -8.01 -16.63
C ASN A 152 15.11 -7.44 -16.82
N LEU A 153 14.27 -8.01 -17.71
CA LEU A 153 12.87 -7.62 -17.86
C LEU A 153 11.95 -8.53 -17.03
N ILE A 154 10.98 -7.92 -16.33
CA ILE A 154 9.96 -8.62 -15.54
C ILE A 154 8.65 -8.87 -16.32
N ARG A 155 8.65 -8.66 -17.64
CA ARG A 155 7.44 -8.73 -18.48
C ARG A 155 6.85 -10.13 -18.52
N VAL A 156 7.70 -11.16 -18.58
CA VAL A 156 7.25 -12.57 -18.59
C VAL A 156 6.57 -12.93 -17.27
N ASN A 157 7.13 -12.48 -16.15
CA ASN A 157 6.57 -12.71 -14.81
C ASN A 157 5.22 -11.99 -14.66
N ALA A 158 5.14 -10.73 -15.09
CA ALA A 158 3.91 -9.93 -15.03
C ALA A 158 2.82 -10.50 -15.95
N THR A 159 3.20 -10.99 -17.13
CA THR A 159 2.28 -11.65 -18.07
C THR A 159 1.72 -12.93 -17.44
N LYS A 160 2.56 -13.83 -16.94
CA LYS A 160 2.13 -15.06 -16.24
C LYS A 160 1.15 -14.74 -15.11
N ALA A 161 1.49 -13.79 -14.24
CA ALA A 161 0.63 -13.36 -13.15
C ALA A 161 -0.74 -12.85 -13.62
N TYR A 162 -0.76 -12.06 -14.70
CA TYR A 162 -1.99 -11.55 -15.28
C TYR A 162 -2.88 -12.66 -15.83
N GLU A 163 -2.30 -13.61 -16.55
CA GLU A 163 -3.03 -14.72 -17.15
C GLU A 163 -3.70 -15.60 -16.09
N MET A 164 -3.00 -15.87 -14.99
CA MET A 164 -3.51 -16.70 -13.91
C MET A 164 -4.55 -15.98 -13.04
N ALA A 165 -4.37 -14.68 -12.78
CA ALA A 165 -5.16 -13.98 -11.77
C ALA A 165 -6.31 -13.12 -12.33
N LEU A 166 -6.10 -12.43 -13.46
CA LEU A 166 -6.95 -11.31 -13.88
C LEU A 166 -7.55 -11.47 -15.28
N LYS A 167 -6.81 -12.03 -16.24
CA LYS A 167 -7.16 -12.04 -17.67
C LYS A 167 -8.59 -12.53 -17.95
N LYS A 168 -9.04 -13.58 -17.25
CA LYS A 168 -10.38 -14.15 -17.44
C LYS A 168 -11.53 -13.21 -17.05
N TYR A 169 -11.25 -12.21 -16.20
CA TYR A 169 -12.21 -11.21 -15.72
C TYR A 169 -12.11 -9.88 -16.46
N HIS A 170 -11.22 -9.77 -17.44
CA HIS A 170 -11.04 -8.55 -18.23
C HIS A 170 -11.55 -8.77 -19.65
N GLY A 171 -12.32 -7.81 -20.15
CA GLY A 171 -12.75 -7.71 -21.54
C GLY A 171 -11.59 -7.35 -22.46
N TRP A 172 -11.86 -7.34 -23.76
CA TRP A 172 -10.85 -7.11 -24.79
C TRP A 172 -10.11 -5.77 -24.62
N VAL A 173 -10.84 -4.70 -24.27
CA VAL A 173 -10.26 -3.36 -24.07
C VAL A 173 -9.26 -3.35 -22.91
N VAL A 174 -9.66 -3.84 -21.74
CA VAL A 174 -8.79 -3.87 -20.55
C VAL A 174 -7.57 -4.78 -20.78
N GLN A 175 -7.74 -5.90 -21.50
CA GLN A 175 -6.61 -6.74 -21.90
C GLN A 175 -5.59 -5.98 -22.78
N LYS A 176 -6.03 -5.12 -23.71
CA LYS A 176 -5.12 -4.30 -24.52
C LYS A 176 -4.42 -3.22 -23.70
N ILE A 177 -5.12 -2.59 -22.75
CA ILE A 177 -4.52 -1.63 -21.83
C ILE A 177 -3.41 -2.31 -21.01
N PHE A 178 -3.65 -3.52 -20.50
CA PHE A 178 -2.62 -4.27 -19.77
C PHE A 178 -1.38 -4.53 -20.63
N GLN A 179 -1.55 -4.96 -21.89
CA GLN A 179 -0.43 -5.19 -22.81
C GLN A 179 0.37 -3.90 -23.08
N ALA A 180 -0.31 -2.76 -23.20
CA ALA A 180 0.37 -1.47 -23.33
C ALA A 180 1.13 -1.09 -22.05
N ALA A 181 0.55 -1.32 -20.87
CA ALA A 181 1.16 -1.02 -19.58
C ALA A 181 2.44 -1.85 -19.30
N LEU A 182 2.52 -3.08 -19.82
CA LEU A 182 3.73 -3.92 -19.71
C LEU A 182 4.99 -3.26 -20.28
N TYR A 183 4.85 -2.36 -21.27
CA TYR A 183 6.00 -1.66 -21.82
C TYR A 183 6.63 -0.67 -20.84
N ALA A 184 5.85 -0.18 -19.87
CA ALA A 184 6.29 0.70 -18.79
C ALA A 184 6.78 -0.06 -17.55
N ALA A 185 6.80 -1.40 -17.57
CA ALA A 185 7.34 -2.19 -16.48
C ALA A 185 8.84 -1.87 -16.27
N PRO A 186 9.29 -1.67 -15.02
CA PRO A 186 10.69 -1.40 -14.72
C PRO A 186 11.58 -2.60 -15.04
N TYR A 187 12.90 -2.40 -15.01
CA TYR A 187 13.84 -3.51 -14.97
C TYR A 187 13.73 -4.27 -13.65
N LYS A 188 14.10 -5.55 -13.65
CA LYS A 188 14.11 -6.43 -12.47
C LYS A 188 14.97 -5.84 -11.36
N SER A 189 16.19 -5.39 -11.69
CA SER A 189 17.10 -4.75 -10.74
C SER A 189 16.50 -3.50 -10.08
N ASP A 190 15.85 -2.64 -10.88
CA ASP A 190 15.21 -1.42 -10.37
C ASP A 190 14.01 -1.74 -9.49
N PHE A 191 13.23 -2.77 -9.88
CA PHE A 191 12.12 -3.27 -9.08
C PHE A 191 12.58 -3.84 -7.73
N LEU A 192 13.61 -4.68 -7.70
CA LEU A 192 14.17 -5.25 -6.47
C LEU A 192 14.76 -4.17 -5.56
N LYS A 193 15.44 -3.18 -6.15
CA LYS A 193 15.95 -2.01 -5.41
C LYS A 193 14.81 -1.16 -4.82
N ALA A 194 13.70 -1.03 -5.53
CA ALA A 194 12.52 -0.35 -5.02
C ALA A 194 11.85 -1.14 -3.87
N LEU A 195 11.81 -2.48 -3.96
CA LEU A 195 11.31 -3.34 -2.89
C LEU A 195 12.13 -3.23 -1.60
N SER A 196 13.46 -3.10 -1.71
CA SER A 196 14.34 -2.87 -0.56
C SER A 196 14.31 -1.44 -0.04
N LYS A 197 13.47 -0.55 -0.60
CA LYS A 197 13.41 0.89 -0.28
C LYS A 197 14.77 1.58 -0.35
N GLY A 198 15.64 1.12 -1.25
CA GLY A 198 17.00 1.63 -1.39
C GLY A 198 17.97 1.25 -0.25
N GLN A 199 17.58 0.33 0.65
CA GLN A 199 18.53 -0.26 1.58
C GLN A 199 19.61 -1.04 0.81
N ALA A 200 20.84 -1.02 1.34
CA ALA A 200 21.97 -1.77 0.79
C ALA A 200 21.81 -3.28 1.09
N VAL A 201 20.84 -3.90 0.43
CA VAL A 201 20.48 -5.31 0.52
C VAL A 201 20.80 -5.93 -0.84
N THR A 202 21.46 -7.09 -0.85
CA THR A 202 21.73 -7.80 -2.11
C THR A 202 20.43 -8.28 -2.75
N GLU A 203 20.45 -8.55 -4.06
CA GLU A 203 19.26 -9.11 -4.71
C GLU A 203 18.84 -10.43 -4.06
N GLU A 204 19.81 -11.27 -3.70
CA GLU A 204 19.59 -12.55 -3.04
C GLU A 204 18.88 -12.40 -1.69
N GLU A 205 19.34 -11.46 -0.85
CA GLU A 205 18.71 -11.20 0.46
C GLU A 205 17.30 -10.60 0.29
N CYS A 206 17.10 -9.73 -0.72
CA CYS A 206 15.79 -9.19 -1.05
C CYS A 206 14.81 -10.29 -1.48
N LEU A 207 15.27 -11.22 -2.33
CA LEU A 207 14.48 -12.37 -2.77
C LEU A 207 14.17 -13.31 -1.61
N GLU A 208 15.10 -13.54 -0.69
CA GLU A 208 14.87 -14.41 0.46
C GLU A 208 13.79 -13.84 1.40
N LYS A 209 13.84 -12.54 1.69
CA LYS A 209 12.76 -11.86 2.43
C LYS A 209 11.42 -11.93 1.69
N THR A 210 11.46 -11.87 0.36
CA THR A 210 10.25 -12.01 -0.47
C THR A 210 9.68 -13.43 -0.38
N ARG A 211 10.51 -14.47 -0.39
CA ARG A 211 10.07 -15.87 -0.19
C ARG A 211 9.42 -16.06 1.17
N LEU A 212 10.02 -15.52 2.24
CA LEU A 212 9.44 -15.57 3.58
C LEU A 212 8.06 -14.89 3.66
N PHE A 213 7.91 -13.73 3.01
CA PHE A 213 6.60 -13.07 2.88
C PHE A 213 5.59 -13.95 2.14
N LEU A 214 6.00 -14.60 1.05
CA LEU A 214 5.12 -15.40 0.20
C LEU A 214 4.55 -16.64 0.89
N VAL A 215 5.18 -17.18 1.95
CA VAL A 215 4.67 -18.34 2.69
C VAL A 215 3.26 -18.08 3.23
N ASN A 216 3.12 -17.10 4.13
CA ASN A 216 1.83 -16.79 4.75
C ASN A 216 0.90 -16.05 3.79
N PHE A 217 1.46 -15.25 2.87
CA PHE A 217 0.67 -14.53 1.88
C PHE A 217 -0.07 -15.48 0.94
N THR A 218 0.63 -16.50 0.41
CA THR A 218 0.03 -17.51 -0.48
C THR A 218 -1.04 -18.30 0.25
N ALA A 219 -0.73 -18.83 1.44
CA ALA A 219 -1.69 -19.58 2.26
C ALA A 219 -2.95 -18.76 2.58
N THR A 220 -2.80 -17.47 2.90
CA THR A 220 -3.94 -16.58 3.19
C THR A 220 -4.80 -16.39 1.94
N ILE A 221 -4.21 -16.14 0.77
CA ILE A 221 -4.96 -15.96 -0.47
C ILE A 221 -5.68 -17.26 -0.83
N ASP A 222 -5.04 -18.42 -0.68
CA ASP A 222 -5.65 -19.74 -0.95
C ASP A 222 -6.91 -19.94 -0.09
N VAL A 223 -6.82 -19.68 1.22
CA VAL A 223 -7.96 -19.75 2.13
C VAL A 223 -9.09 -18.79 1.71
N ILE A 224 -8.77 -17.58 1.27
CA ILE A 224 -9.77 -16.63 0.78
C ILE A 224 -10.45 -17.18 -0.49
N TYR A 225 -9.70 -17.75 -1.43
CA TYR A 225 -10.28 -18.35 -2.65
C TYR A 225 -11.17 -19.55 -2.33
N GLU A 226 -10.77 -20.41 -1.40
CA GLU A 226 -11.59 -21.52 -0.93
C GLU A 226 -12.87 -21.04 -0.27
N MET A 227 -12.79 -20.01 0.58
CA MET A 227 -13.95 -19.39 1.24
C MET A 227 -14.96 -18.89 0.20
N TYR A 228 -14.52 -18.17 -0.83
CA TYR A 228 -15.40 -17.70 -1.90
C TYR A 228 -16.08 -18.85 -2.66
N THR A 229 -15.35 -19.94 -2.89
CA THR A 229 -15.89 -21.15 -3.52
C THR A 229 -16.94 -21.81 -2.62
N LYS A 230 -16.61 -22.07 -1.35
CA LYS A 230 -17.49 -22.73 -0.37
C LYS A 230 -18.79 -21.95 -0.13
N MET A 231 -18.72 -20.61 -0.14
CA MET A 231 -19.88 -19.75 0.07
C MET A 231 -20.70 -19.47 -1.20
N ASN A 232 -20.23 -19.90 -2.37
CA ASN A 232 -20.77 -19.52 -3.68
C ASN A 232 -20.79 -17.99 -3.89
N ALA A 233 -19.69 -17.32 -3.49
CA ALA A 233 -19.53 -15.88 -3.57
C ALA A 233 -18.75 -15.41 -4.81
N GLU A 234 -18.22 -16.32 -5.62
CA GLU A 234 -17.39 -15.99 -6.79
C GLU A 234 -18.26 -15.64 -8.01
N LEU A 235 -17.97 -14.49 -8.63
CA LEU A 235 -18.62 -14.06 -9.87
C LEU A 235 -17.66 -14.08 -11.06
N SER A 236 -18.13 -14.47 -12.24
CA SER A 236 -17.30 -14.63 -13.45
C SER A 236 -17.45 -13.52 -14.49
N TYR A 237 -18.12 -12.41 -14.16
CA TYR A 237 -18.32 -11.31 -15.11
C TYR A 237 -17.01 -10.61 -15.46
N LYS A 238 -16.97 -9.99 -16.65
CA LYS A 238 -15.83 -9.26 -17.16
C LYS A 238 -16.01 -7.75 -17.02
N VAL A 239 -14.93 -7.03 -16.78
CA VAL A 239 -14.82 -5.56 -16.86
C VAL A 239 -14.05 -5.12 -18.08
#